data_AF-A0A1F8VTG0-F1
#
_entry.id   AF-A0A1F8VTG0-F1
#
_cell.length_a   1.000
_cell.length_b   1.000
_cell.length_c   1.000
_cell.angle_alpha   90.00
_cell.angle_beta   90.00
_cell.angle_gamma   90.00
#
_symmetry.space_group_name_H-M   'P 1'
#
loop_
_entity.id
_entity.type
_entity.pdbx_description
1 polymer ?
#
loop_
_entity_poly.entity_id
_entity_poly.type
_entity_poly.pdbx_seq_one_letter_code
_entity_poly.pdbx_strand_id
1 'polypeptide(L)' 'MIVCVCKRVSDREIARHASAGMDFDDIQLMLGVATQCGRCEGCARDVIEKHRAAAAHYMHQPAPPVLGSRVFPILSAA' A
#
# COMPACT_ATOMS: atom_id res chain seq x y z
N MET A 1 -10.64 5.52 -8.60
CA MET A 1 -10.74 6.82 -9.30
C MET A 1 -9.63 6.96 -10.35
N ILE A 2 -9.89 7.58 -11.51
CA ILE A 2 -8.80 7.96 -12.44
C ILE A 2 -8.09 9.20 -11.91
N VAL A 3 -6.79 9.08 -11.66
CA VAL A 3 -5.94 10.18 -11.18
C VAL A 3 -5.29 10.90 -12.36
N CYS A 4 -4.78 10.16 -13.35
CA CYS A 4 -4.21 10.74 -14.57
C CYS A 4 -5.08 10.40 -15.78
N VAL A 5 -5.80 11.38 -16.31
CA VAL A 5 -6.63 11.19 -17.51
C VAL A 5 -5.75 10.97 -18.75
N CYS A 6 -4.67 11.74 -18.89
CA CYS A 6 -3.75 11.69 -20.02
C CYS A 6 -3.16 10.28 -20.27
N LYS A 7 -2.79 9.59 -19.20
CA LYS A 7 -2.15 8.26 -19.26
C LYS A 7 -3.05 7.14 -18.74
N ARG A 8 -4.31 7.46 -18.40
CA ARG A 8 -5.30 6.55 -17.82
C ARG A 8 -4.81 5.80 -16.58
N VAL A 9 -4.13 6.51 -15.68
CA VAL A 9 -3.64 5.94 -14.42
C VAL A 9 -4.69 6.08 -13.33
N SER A 10 -5.04 4.97 -12.69
CA SER A 10 -5.97 4.93 -11.57
C SER A 10 -5.28 5.08 -10.21
N ASP A 11 -6.06 5.49 -9.20
CA ASP A 11 -5.67 5.49 -7.79
C ASP A 11 -5.18 4.11 -7.33
N ARG A 12 -5.87 3.04 -7.72
CA ARG A 12 -5.54 1.66 -7.33
C ARG A 12 -4.18 1.24 -7.88
N GLU A 13 -3.84 1.65 -9.10
CA GLU A 13 -2.51 1.40 -9.65
C GLU A 13 -1.43 2.13 -8.88
N ILE A 14 -1.62 3.42 -8.58
CA ILE A 14 -0.67 4.21 -7.77
C ILE A 14 -0.51 3.57 -6.39
N ALA A 15 -1.62 3.26 -5.72
CA ALA A 15 -1.65 2.64 -4.40
C ALA A 15 -0.88 1.31 -4.36
N ARG A 16 -1.00 0.48 -5.41
CA ARG A 16 -0.28 -0.81 -5.50
C ARG A 16 1.23 -0.62 -5.48
N HIS A 17 1.76 0.37 -6.22
CA HIS A 17 3.20 0.62 -6.29
C HIS A 17 3.69 1.34 -5.02
N ALA A 18 2.91 2.28 -4.49
CA ALA A 18 3.23 2.96 -3.23
C ALA A 18 3.31 1.98 -2.05
N SER A 19 2.38 1.03 -1.96
CA SER A 19 2.41 -0.04 -0.94
C SER A 19 3.58 -1.01 -1.12
N ALA A 20 4.19 -1.06 -2.31
CA ALA A 20 5.42 -1.80 -2.56
C ALA A 20 6.68 -0.99 -2.22
N GLY A 21 6.53 0.21 -1.65
CA GLY A 21 7.63 1.06 -1.22
C GLY A 21 8.22 1.96 -2.31
N MET A 22 7.62 2.01 -3.50
CA MET A 22 8.07 2.89 -4.57
C MET A 22 7.74 4.35 -4.26
N ASP A 23 8.68 5.24 -4.52
CA ASP A 23 8.45 6.68 -4.42
C ASP A 23 7.81 7.25 -5.70
N PHE A 24 7.59 8.56 -5.72
CA PHE A 24 6.89 9.20 -6.83
C PHE A 24 7.65 9.11 -8.14
N ASP A 25 8.98 9.20 -8.13
CA ASP A 25 9.77 9.21 -9.37
C ASP A 25 9.74 7.83 -10.04
N ASP A 26 9.84 6.76 -9.25
CA ASP A 26 9.66 5.38 -9.70
C ASP A 26 8.25 5.15 -10.27
N ILE A 27 7.21 5.62 -9.56
CA ILE A 27 5.82 5.47 -10.00
C ILE A 27 5.56 6.28 -11.28
N GLN A 28 6.15 7.48 -11.40
CA GLN A 28 6.08 8.31 -12.59
C GLN A 28 6.75 7.63 -13.79
N LEU A 29 7.92 7.01 -13.60
CA LEU A 29 8.59 6.25 -14.64
C LEU A 29 7.77 5.04 -15.10
N MET A 30 7.22 4.28 -14.17
CA MET A 30 6.51 3.03 -14.46
C MET A 30 5.12 3.22 -15.06
N LEU A 31 4.37 4.22 -14.58
CA LEU A 31 2.97 4.45 -14.98
C LEU A 31 2.82 5.61 -15.98
N GLY A 32 3.85 6.43 -16.16
CA GLY A 32 3.78 7.67 -16.93
C GLY A 32 2.92 8.75 -16.28
N VAL A 33 2.47 8.59 -15.03
CA VAL A 33 1.67 9.62 -14.33
C VAL A 33 2.41 10.97 -14.33
N ALA A 34 1.68 12.08 -14.48
CA ALA A 34 2.21 13.45 -14.59
C ALA A 34 3.12 13.77 -15.80
N THR A 35 3.47 12.81 -16.66
CA THR A 35 4.41 13.03 -17.80
C THR A 35 3.83 13.74 -19.03
N GLN A 36 2.56 14.16 -19.02
CA GLN A 36 1.94 14.89 -20.13
C GLN A 36 1.54 16.31 -19.72
N CYS A 37 0.32 16.50 -19.19
CA CYS A 37 -0.16 17.84 -18.82
C CYS A 37 0.23 18.27 -17.39
N GLY A 38 0.82 17.37 -16.59
CA GLY A 38 1.26 17.62 -15.20
C GLY A 38 0.15 17.80 -14.15
N ARG A 39 -1.08 18.12 -14.54
CA ARG A 39 -2.17 18.55 -13.62
C ARG A 39 -2.54 17.54 -12.53
N CYS A 40 -2.26 16.26 -12.74
CA CYS A 40 -2.53 15.20 -11.76
C CYS A 40 -1.47 15.05 -10.67
N GLU A 41 -0.32 15.73 -10.77
CA GLU A 41 0.86 15.48 -9.93
C GLU A 41 0.57 15.56 -8.43
N GLY A 42 -0.08 16.65 -7.97
CA GLY A 42 -0.46 16.79 -6.57
C GLY A 42 -1.37 15.65 -6.09
N CYS A 43 -2.41 15.33 -6.87
CA CYS A 43 -3.32 14.23 -6.55
C CYS A 43 -2.60 12.87 -6.50
N ALA A 44 -1.65 12.61 -7.41
CA ALA A 44 -0.86 11.39 -7.41
C ALA A 44 0.02 11.28 -6.15
N ARG A 45 0.68 12.38 -5.74
CA ARG A 45 1.48 12.42 -4.51
C ARG A 45 0.64 12.20 -3.26
N ASP A 46 -0.56 12.78 -3.19
CA ASP A 46 -1.49 12.55 -2.08
C ASP A 46 -1.87 11.08 -1.95
N VAL A 47 -2.09 10.38 -3.08
CA VAL A 47 -2.38 8.94 -3.08
C VAL A 47 -1.17 8.15 -2.58
N ILE A 48 0.04 8.49 -3.02
CA ILE A 48 1.27 7.83 -2.54
C ILE A 48 1.44 7.99 -1.03
N GLU A 49 1.29 9.22 -0.51
CA GLU A 49 1.38 9.50 0.94
C GLU A 49 0.38 8.66 1.74
N LYS A 50 -0.89 8.62 1.31
CA LYS A 50 -1.93 7.85 1.99
C LYS A 50 -1.60 6.36 2.09
N HIS A 51 -0.89 5.81 1.12
CA HIS A 51 -0.62 4.37 1.05
C HIS A 51 0.77 3.96 1.57
N ARG A 52 1.77 4.86 1.57
CA ARG A 52 3.07 4.57 2.21
C ARG A 52 2.95 4.41 3.73
N ALA A 53 2.12 5.24 4.37
CA ALA A 53 1.92 5.19 5.82
C ALA A 53 1.28 3.86 6.26
N ALA A 54 0.37 3.31 5.44
CA ALA A 54 -0.26 2.03 5.71
C ALA A 54 0.73 0.84 5.69
N ALA A 55 1.75 0.88 4.81
CA ALA A 55 2.79 -0.14 4.76
C ALA A 55 3.72 -0.08 6.00
N ALA A 56 4.06 1.13 6.47
CA ALA A 56 4.86 1.32 7.68
C ALA A 56 4.14 0.86 8.96
N HIS A 57 2.82 1.07 9.04
CA HIS A 57 2.01 0.59 10.17
C HIS A 57 1.99 -0.93 10.30
N TYR A 58 2.13 -1.68 9.21
CA TYR A 58 2.19 -3.16 9.26
C TYR A 58 3.57 -3.70 9.69
N MET A 59 4.65 -2.90 9.57
CA MET A 59 5.99 -3.33 10.00
C MET A 59 6.30 -2.99 11.46
N HIS A 60 5.57 -2.07 12.09
CA HIS A 60 5.64 -1.82 13.55
C HIS A 60 4.51 -2.50 14.35
N GLN A 61 3.61 -3.23 13.70
CA GLN A 61 2.74 -4.14 14.44
C GLN A 61 3.58 -5.34 14.90
N PRO A 62 3.74 -5.62 16.22
CA PRO A 62 4.11 -6.98 16.62
C PRO A 62 3.06 -7.91 15.99
N ALA A 63 3.52 -9.01 15.41
CA ALA A 63 2.69 -9.94 14.65
C ALA A 63 1.31 -10.13 15.32
N PRO A 64 0.19 -10.06 14.57
CA PRO A 64 -1.12 -10.33 15.15
C PRO A 64 -1.07 -11.70 15.83
N PRO A 65 -1.64 -11.86 17.04
CA PRO A 65 -1.62 -13.15 17.72
C PRO A 65 -2.28 -14.18 16.79
N VAL A 66 -1.48 -15.15 16.34
CA VAL A 66 -1.98 -16.31 15.62
C VAL A 66 -2.98 -17.01 16.53
N LEU A 67 -4.27 -16.86 16.19
CA LEU A 67 -5.37 -17.52 16.86
C LEU A 67 -5.26 -19.03 16.60
N GLY A 68 -4.49 -19.74 17.43
CA GLY A 68 -4.18 -21.13 17.14
C GLY A 68 -3.22 -21.79 18.12
N SER A 69 -3.50 -21.74 19.41
CA SER A 69 -2.91 -22.69 20.37
C SER A 69 -3.98 -23.10 21.37
N ARG A 70 -4.91 -23.95 20.90
CA ARG A 70 -5.73 -24.76 21.80
C ARG A 70 -4.81 -25.79 22.45
N VAL A 71 -4.15 -25.40 23.54
CA VAL A 71 -3.62 -26.39 24.49
C VAL A 71 -4.85 -26.98 25.17
N PHE A 72 -5.38 -28.06 24.60
CA PHE A 72 -6.28 -28.94 25.34
C PHE A 72 -5.47 -29.48 26.53
N PRO A 73 -5.89 -29.27 27.79
CA PRO A 73 -5.28 -29.99 28.89
C PRO A 73 -5.63 -31.46 28.71
N ILE A 74 -4.64 -32.25 28.30
CA ILE A 74 -4.72 -33.70 28.32
C ILE A 74 -4.75 -34.11 29.79
N LEU A 75 -5.85 -34.75 30.15
CA LEU A 75 -6.13 -35.56 31.32
C LEU A 75 -4.88 -36.09 32.08
N SER A 76 -4.79 -35.81 33.38
CA SER A 76 -4.07 -36.62 34.37
C SER A 76 -5.06 -36.81 35.52
N ALA A 77 -5.82 -37.90 35.61
CA ALA A 77 -5.37 -39.21 36.11
C ALA A 77 -4.56 -39.07 37.41
N ALA A 78 -5.29 -39.03 38.53
CA ALA A 78 -4.95 -39.61 39.83
C ALA A 78 -6.21 -39.60 40.70
#